data_AF-A0A142X5R6-F1
#
_entry.id   AF-A0A142X5R6-F1
#
_cell.length_a   1.000
_cell.length_b   1.000
_cell.length_c   1.000
_cell.angle_alpha   90.00
_cell.angle_beta   90.00
_cell.angle_gamma   90.00
#
_symmetry.space_group_name_H-M   'P 1'
#
loop_
_entity.id
_entity.type
_entity.pdbx_description
1 polymer ?
#
loop_
_entity_poly.entity_id
_entity_poly.type
_entity_poly.pdbx_seq_one_letter_code
_entity_poly.pdbx_strand_id
1 'polypeptide(L)'
;MQTLDFCGQVAQPARIHGRRQFFRRALLLLVCAVAGGTITDLPSAQAADDAVPRDEVVAAMKKAAGAFHDKVAVHGGYVYFVSLDGQQRLGEGKASPEQIWVQPPATPTVGLAFLRAYRATNEKLFLDAARDAGAALIYGQLKSGGWRNAIDFDPQGTLAANYRNGKGKAKGANTSTLDDGATQAALVCLMTLDQALDFKDQTVHEAARFALDSLLAAQYSNGAFPQVWTGPVAPHPIVPAKYPDYDWRTENRVKEYWNLYTLNDQLAGDVTETLAAAHEIYRDDKCLAAIRRLGDFLILAQMPEPQPAWAQQYHYDMQPAWARKFEPPAVTGNESQDVLETLIEIYRLTGDKKYLAPIPAALKYLNGSLLPDGQLARFYELKTNRPLYMTSKYELTYDDSDVPTHYGWKIKSRLASIEKQFLLAQSEKRPAGKPLPKPAPKKVKPEEVRKLIQALDPQGRWVSKANGEPLVGQPKFKPGEAYLSSQTFSRNLETLANFLLQPAP
;
A
#
# COMPACT_ATOMS: atom_id res chain seq x y z
N MET A 1 -9.12 36.04 -5.67
CA MET A 1 -8.64 34.89 -6.48
C MET A 1 -7.48 34.27 -5.70
N GLN A 2 -7.80 33.48 -4.68
CA GLN A 2 -6.86 32.90 -3.72
C GLN A 2 -6.99 31.38 -3.82
N THR A 3 -5.93 30.72 -4.31
CA THR A 3 -5.82 29.25 -4.34
C THR A 3 -5.10 28.80 -3.09
N LEU A 4 -5.77 27.94 -2.32
CA LEU A 4 -5.32 27.30 -1.10
C LEU A 4 -4.02 26.52 -1.33
N ASP A 5 -3.00 26.82 -0.53
CA ASP A 5 -1.81 26.00 -0.35
C ASP A 5 -2.22 24.62 0.18
N PHE A 6 -1.77 23.59 -0.53
CA PHE A 6 -1.86 22.19 -0.13
C PHE A 6 -0.85 21.93 1.00
N CYS A 7 -1.29 21.20 2.03
CA CYS A 7 -0.53 20.67 3.17
C CYS A 7 -0.48 21.57 4.43
N GLY A 8 -1.23 21.15 5.44
CA GLY A 8 -1.51 21.88 6.67
C GLY A 8 -0.34 22.02 7.66
N GLN A 9 -0.42 23.09 8.44
CA GLN A 9 0.45 23.45 9.56
C GLN A 9 0.25 22.50 10.75
N VAL A 10 1.35 22.05 11.39
CA VAL A 10 1.30 21.33 12.68
C VAL A 10 2.34 21.90 13.65
N ALA A 11 1.87 22.27 14.84
CA ALA A 11 2.63 22.85 15.94
C ALA A 11 3.36 21.79 16.81
N GLN A 12 4.48 22.21 17.42
CA GLN A 12 5.46 21.46 18.25
C GLN A 12 4.86 20.86 19.54
N PRO A 13 5.45 19.77 20.13
CA PRO A 13 6.25 19.97 21.35
C PRO A 13 7.39 18.95 21.67
N ALA A 14 8.35 19.48 22.48
CA ALA A 14 9.20 18.90 23.54
C ALA A 14 9.94 17.55 23.42
N ARG A 15 11.28 17.63 23.52
CA ARG A 15 12.30 16.58 23.70
C ARG A 15 12.20 15.88 25.07
N ILE A 16 12.60 14.60 25.18
CA ILE A 16 13.34 14.01 26.33
C ILE A 16 14.05 12.70 25.91
N HIS A 17 15.24 12.48 26.50
CA HIS A 17 16.21 11.41 26.27
C HIS A 17 15.86 10.09 27.00
N GLY A 18 16.36 8.94 26.51
CA GLY A 18 16.38 7.69 27.27
C GLY A 18 17.20 6.57 26.61
N ARG A 19 18.20 6.04 27.33
CA ARG A 19 19.25 5.12 26.88
C ARG A 19 18.83 3.65 26.74
N ARG A 20 19.53 2.98 25.82
CA ARG A 20 19.76 1.52 25.63
C ARG A 20 19.78 0.68 26.90
N GLN A 21 19.29 -0.57 26.84
CA GLN A 21 19.98 -1.76 27.38
C GLN A 21 19.70 -3.02 26.54
N PHE A 22 20.77 -3.77 26.27
CA PHE A 22 20.81 -5.08 25.62
C PHE A 22 20.60 -6.19 26.65
N PHE A 23 19.93 -7.29 26.28
CA PHE A 23 20.19 -8.59 26.89
C PHE A 23 20.16 -9.72 25.86
N ARG A 24 21.34 -10.35 25.70
CA ARG A 24 21.56 -11.65 25.05
C ARG A 24 21.08 -12.75 26.00
N ARG A 25 20.50 -13.83 25.49
CA ARG A 25 20.44 -15.12 26.20
C ARG A 25 20.99 -16.22 25.30
N ALA A 26 22.03 -16.86 25.81
CA ALA A 26 22.70 -18.01 25.26
C ALA A 26 21.96 -19.29 25.65
N LEU A 27 22.03 -20.25 24.73
CA LEU A 27 21.57 -21.63 24.82
C LEU A 27 22.59 -22.45 25.62
N LEU A 28 22.15 -23.29 26.56
CA LEU A 28 22.95 -24.41 27.04
C LEU A 28 22.07 -25.65 27.28
N LEU A 29 22.45 -26.72 26.58
CA LEU A 29 22.01 -28.09 26.73
C LEU A 29 22.58 -28.68 28.04
N LEU A 30 21.79 -29.52 28.73
CA LEU A 30 22.35 -30.56 29.59
C LEU A 30 21.51 -31.84 29.49
N VAL A 31 22.24 -32.95 29.43
CA VAL A 31 21.83 -34.33 29.17
C VAL A 31 21.38 -35.04 30.46
N CYS A 32 20.46 -35.98 30.25
CA CYS A 32 19.88 -37.06 31.05
C CYS A 32 20.50 -37.49 32.40
N ALA A 33 19.61 -37.85 33.34
CA ALA A 33 19.79 -38.98 34.24
C ALA A 33 18.43 -39.70 34.47
N VAL A 34 18.44 -41.02 34.33
CA VAL A 34 17.32 -41.96 34.48
C VAL A 34 17.23 -42.41 35.94
N ALA A 35 16.04 -42.42 36.52
CA ALA A 35 15.72 -43.25 37.69
C ALA A 35 14.25 -43.69 37.61
N GLY A 36 14.04 -45.00 37.76
CA GLY A 36 12.77 -45.68 37.54
C GLY A 36 11.71 -45.40 38.61
N GLY A 37 10.46 -45.42 38.15
CA GLY A 37 9.26 -45.47 38.97
C GLY A 37 8.12 -46.02 38.11
N THR A 38 7.46 -47.05 38.59
CA THR A 38 6.28 -47.68 37.98
C THR A 38 5.15 -46.68 37.85
N ILE A 39 4.88 -46.22 36.62
CA ILE A 39 3.77 -45.34 36.30
C ILE A 39 2.51 -46.19 36.18
N THR A 40 1.58 -45.99 37.10
CA THR A 40 0.18 -46.35 36.95
C THR A 40 -0.40 -45.60 35.75
N ASP A 41 -1.03 -46.32 34.83
CA ASP A 41 -1.75 -45.78 33.67
C ASP A 41 -2.77 -44.72 34.13
N LEU A 42 -2.35 -43.46 34.09
CA LEU A 42 -3.25 -42.33 34.02
C LEU A 42 -3.90 -42.40 32.63
N PRO A 43 -5.23 -42.26 32.52
CA PRO A 43 -5.86 -42.16 31.21
C PRO A 43 -5.17 -41.03 30.47
N SER A 44 -4.57 -41.37 29.33
CA SER A 44 -4.13 -40.41 28.32
C SER A 44 -5.22 -39.35 28.22
N ALA A 45 -4.91 -38.14 28.69
CA ALA A 45 -5.68 -36.97 28.35
C ALA A 45 -5.63 -36.92 26.83
N GLN A 46 -6.73 -37.36 26.24
CA GLN A 46 -7.03 -37.26 24.82
C GLN A 46 -6.65 -35.84 24.44
N ALA A 47 -5.65 -35.70 23.56
CA ALA A 47 -5.24 -34.41 23.03
C ALA A 47 -6.52 -33.69 22.59
N ALA A 48 -6.94 -32.69 23.37
CA ALA A 48 -8.11 -31.91 23.06
C ALA A 48 -7.87 -31.31 21.68
N ASP A 49 -8.81 -31.58 20.79
CA ASP A 49 -8.81 -31.24 19.37
C ASP A 49 -8.17 -29.86 19.15
N ASP A 50 -6.98 -29.83 18.54
CA ASP A 50 -6.23 -28.59 18.31
C ASP A 50 -6.88 -27.69 17.23
N ALA A 51 -8.01 -28.13 16.67
CA ALA A 51 -8.78 -27.44 15.66
C ALA A 51 -9.78 -26.44 16.27
N VAL A 52 -9.75 -25.17 15.81
CA VAL A 52 -10.84 -24.23 16.07
C VAL A 52 -12.02 -24.59 15.17
N PRO A 53 -13.21 -24.89 15.71
CA PRO A 53 -14.37 -25.26 14.90
C PRO A 53 -14.71 -24.20 13.87
N ARG A 54 -14.98 -24.63 12.63
CA ARG A 54 -15.33 -23.75 11.51
C ARG A 54 -16.49 -22.80 11.86
N ASP A 55 -17.52 -23.31 12.52
CA ASP A 55 -18.70 -22.54 12.87
C ASP A 55 -18.42 -21.46 13.92
N GLU A 56 -17.48 -21.72 14.85
CA GLU A 56 -17.01 -20.72 15.81
C GLU A 56 -16.32 -19.55 15.10
N VAL A 57 -15.44 -19.87 14.14
CA VAL A 57 -14.76 -18.85 13.32
C VAL A 57 -15.76 -18.02 12.52
N VAL A 58 -16.73 -18.67 11.85
CA VAL A 58 -17.76 -17.98 11.06
C VAL A 58 -18.64 -17.11 11.95
N ALA A 59 -19.07 -17.60 13.11
CA ALA A 59 -19.87 -16.83 14.05
C ALA A 59 -19.13 -15.57 14.53
N ALA A 60 -17.84 -15.69 14.86
CA ALA A 60 -17.01 -14.55 15.22
C ALA A 60 -16.85 -13.55 14.06
N MET A 61 -16.62 -14.04 12.84
CA MET A 61 -16.54 -13.19 11.64
C MET A 61 -17.84 -12.44 11.38
N LYS A 62 -19.00 -13.11 11.46
CA LYS A 62 -20.32 -12.49 11.28
C LYS A 62 -20.59 -11.43 12.34
N LYS A 63 -20.28 -11.74 13.60
CA LYS A 63 -20.40 -10.79 14.72
C LYS A 63 -19.55 -9.54 14.49
N ALA A 64 -18.30 -9.73 14.06
CA ALA A 64 -17.37 -8.63 13.76
C ALA A 64 -17.83 -7.79 12.57
N ALA A 65 -18.22 -8.45 11.48
CA ALA A 65 -18.69 -7.81 10.26
C ALA A 65 -19.94 -6.96 10.51
N GLY A 66 -20.96 -7.52 11.16
CA GLY A 66 -22.18 -6.76 11.49
C GLY A 66 -21.87 -5.56 12.36
N ALA A 67 -21.12 -5.77 13.46
CA ALA A 67 -20.77 -4.67 14.36
C ALA A 67 -19.96 -3.55 13.70
N PHE A 68 -19.06 -3.88 12.78
CA PHE A 68 -18.25 -2.89 12.08
C PHE A 68 -19.03 -2.19 10.98
N HIS A 69 -19.75 -2.95 10.13
CA HIS A 69 -20.56 -2.37 9.05
C HIS A 69 -21.66 -1.45 9.61
N ASP A 70 -22.45 -1.91 10.60
CA ASP A 70 -23.59 -1.15 11.14
C ASP A 70 -23.17 0.14 11.86
N LYS A 71 -21.96 0.18 12.47
CA LYS A 71 -21.52 1.30 13.31
C LYS A 71 -20.52 2.23 12.63
N VAL A 72 -19.78 1.75 11.63
CA VAL A 72 -18.67 2.49 11.02
C VAL A 72 -19.02 2.96 9.61
N ALA A 73 -19.80 2.18 8.86
CA ALA A 73 -20.10 2.52 7.48
C ALA A 73 -20.89 3.83 7.38
N VAL A 74 -20.57 4.64 6.37
CA VAL A 74 -21.37 5.78 5.91
C VAL A 74 -21.50 5.62 4.41
N HIS A 75 -22.75 5.60 3.92
CA HIS A 75 -23.03 5.32 2.50
C HIS A 75 -22.35 4.05 1.98
N GLY A 76 -22.16 3.05 2.86
CA GLY A 76 -21.44 1.81 2.55
C GLY A 76 -19.91 1.91 2.60
N GLY A 77 -19.33 3.10 2.73
CA GLY A 77 -17.89 3.31 2.79
C GLY A 77 -17.34 3.61 4.18
N TYR A 78 -16.01 3.72 4.27
CA TYR A 78 -15.25 3.72 5.52
C TYR A 78 -14.17 4.82 5.55
N VAL A 79 -13.67 5.11 6.75
CA VAL A 79 -12.52 5.99 7.01
C VAL A 79 -11.42 5.21 7.72
N TYR A 80 -10.27 5.81 8.05
CA TYR A 80 -9.18 5.09 8.73
C TYR A 80 -9.56 4.69 10.15
N PHE A 81 -10.09 5.66 10.90
CA PHE A 81 -10.39 5.51 12.32
C PHE A 81 -11.73 6.11 12.71
N VAL A 82 -12.39 5.45 13.65
CA VAL A 82 -13.63 5.94 14.26
C VAL A 82 -13.55 5.81 15.78
N SER A 83 -13.92 6.86 16.52
CA SER A 83 -14.04 6.80 17.99
C SER A 83 -15.15 5.82 18.41
N LEU A 84 -15.08 5.29 19.63
CA LEU A 84 -16.04 4.27 20.06
C LEU A 84 -17.50 4.75 20.14
N ASP A 85 -17.72 6.07 20.22
CA ASP A 85 -19.03 6.73 20.19
C ASP A 85 -19.46 7.15 18.78
N GLY A 86 -18.63 6.89 17.76
CA GLY A 86 -18.89 7.22 16.36
C GLY A 86 -18.75 8.71 15.99
N GLN A 87 -18.50 9.59 16.96
CA GLN A 87 -18.52 11.04 16.75
C GLN A 87 -17.30 11.57 15.99
N GLN A 88 -16.15 10.92 16.16
CA GLN A 88 -14.92 11.27 15.49
C GLN A 88 -14.63 10.24 14.39
N ARG A 89 -14.62 10.73 13.15
CA ARG A 89 -14.29 9.96 11.95
C ARG A 89 -13.07 10.60 11.30
N LEU A 90 -12.05 9.80 11.02
CA LEU A 90 -10.74 10.29 10.60
C LEU A 90 -10.23 9.52 9.39
N GLY A 91 -9.92 10.25 8.32
CA GLY A 91 -9.02 9.82 7.26
C GLY A 91 -7.72 10.61 7.38
N GLU A 92 -7.28 11.22 6.27
CA GLU A 92 -6.32 12.32 6.31
C GLU A 92 -7.00 13.60 6.82
N GLY A 93 -7.13 13.70 8.15
CA GLY A 93 -7.91 14.74 8.80
C GLY A 93 -9.32 14.28 9.16
N LYS A 94 -10.14 15.23 9.62
CA LYS A 94 -11.50 14.96 10.11
C LYS A 94 -12.46 14.81 8.93
N ALA A 95 -13.17 13.68 8.89
CA ALA A 95 -14.23 13.43 7.93
C ALA A 95 -15.55 14.07 8.40
N SER A 96 -16.33 14.62 7.46
CA SER A 96 -17.73 14.95 7.69
C SER A 96 -18.58 13.66 7.79
N PRO A 97 -19.84 13.76 8.25
CA PRO A 97 -20.79 12.64 8.22
C PRO A 97 -21.10 12.12 6.81
N GLU A 98 -20.79 12.88 5.77
CA GLU A 98 -21.05 12.56 4.36
C GLU A 98 -19.78 12.11 3.63
N GLN A 99 -18.67 11.93 4.34
CA GLN A 99 -17.36 11.62 3.75
C GLN A 99 -16.85 10.23 4.09
N ILE A 100 -16.21 9.61 3.10
CA ILE A 100 -15.46 8.36 3.20
C ILE A 100 -14.07 8.53 2.56
N TRP A 101 -13.14 7.64 2.89
CA TRP A 101 -11.82 7.59 2.27
C TRP A 101 -11.68 6.43 1.30
N VAL A 102 -11.02 6.72 0.18
CA VAL A 102 -10.63 5.75 -0.86
C VAL A 102 -9.21 5.27 -0.63
N GLN A 103 -8.32 6.19 -0.24
CA GLN A 103 -6.94 5.85 0.11
C GLN A 103 -6.94 4.73 1.17
N PRO A 104 -6.13 3.67 1.00
CA PRO A 104 -5.98 2.62 2.00
C PRO A 104 -5.51 3.19 3.36
N PRO A 105 -5.91 2.59 4.50
CA PRO A 105 -6.63 1.33 4.63
C PRO A 105 -8.15 1.51 4.83
N ALA A 106 -8.81 2.39 4.06
CA ALA A 106 -10.23 2.70 4.21
C ALA A 106 -11.14 1.83 3.33
N THR A 107 -12.02 2.45 2.52
CA THR A 107 -13.14 1.78 1.85
C THR A 107 -12.74 0.58 1.01
N PRO A 108 -11.73 0.66 0.11
CA PRO A 108 -11.37 -0.50 -0.70
C PRO A 108 -10.79 -1.65 0.14
N THR A 109 -10.01 -1.33 1.17
CA THR A 109 -9.40 -2.33 2.06
C THR A 109 -10.47 -3.11 2.83
N VAL A 110 -11.48 -2.40 3.35
CA VAL A 110 -12.60 -3.04 4.05
C VAL A 110 -13.47 -3.86 3.09
N GLY A 111 -13.74 -3.33 1.89
CA GLY A 111 -14.48 -4.06 0.84
C GLY A 111 -13.78 -5.36 0.44
N LEU A 112 -12.45 -5.33 0.24
CA LEU A 112 -11.65 -6.51 -0.06
C LEU A 112 -11.66 -7.54 1.07
N ALA A 113 -11.61 -7.11 2.34
CA ALA A 113 -11.72 -8.00 3.47
C ALA A 113 -13.08 -8.72 3.52
N PHE A 114 -14.17 -8.01 3.20
CA PHE A 114 -15.48 -8.62 3.06
C PHE A 114 -15.56 -9.62 1.90
N LEU A 115 -14.99 -9.29 0.74
CA LEU A 115 -14.92 -10.22 -0.40
C LEU A 115 -14.13 -11.48 -0.05
N ARG A 116 -13.03 -11.34 0.71
CA ARG A 116 -12.25 -12.47 1.21
C ARG A 116 -13.06 -13.33 2.17
N ALA A 117 -13.79 -12.72 3.09
CA ALA A 117 -14.70 -13.40 4.00
C ALA A 117 -15.83 -14.13 3.27
N TYR A 118 -16.43 -13.50 2.25
CA TYR A 118 -17.44 -14.12 1.40
C TYR A 118 -16.87 -15.35 0.70
N ARG A 119 -15.70 -15.25 0.06
CA ARG A 119 -15.03 -16.39 -0.57
C ARG A 119 -14.80 -17.56 0.39
N ALA A 120 -14.48 -17.26 1.65
CA ALA A 120 -14.20 -18.27 2.67
C ALA A 120 -15.45 -18.93 3.28
N THR A 121 -16.63 -18.34 3.14
CA THR A 121 -17.83 -18.73 3.91
C THR A 121 -19.09 -18.92 3.07
N ASN A 122 -19.16 -18.29 1.90
CA ASN A 122 -20.36 -18.13 1.08
C ASN A 122 -21.54 -17.46 1.81
N GLU A 123 -21.27 -16.71 2.89
CA GLU A 123 -22.29 -16.01 3.67
C GLU A 123 -22.67 -14.67 3.03
N LYS A 124 -23.97 -14.50 2.72
CA LYS A 124 -24.50 -13.32 2.01
C LYS A 124 -24.19 -11.99 2.71
N LEU A 125 -24.14 -11.98 4.04
CA LEU A 125 -23.80 -10.80 4.86
C LEU A 125 -22.50 -10.13 4.37
N PHE A 126 -21.45 -10.91 4.09
CA PHE A 126 -20.18 -10.35 3.65
C PHE A 126 -20.25 -9.82 2.22
N LEU A 127 -20.98 -10.52 1.32
CA LEU A 127 -21.18 -10.04 -0.04
C LEU A 127 -21.97 -8.73 -0.07
N ASP A 128 -23.01 -8.61 0.75
CA ASP A 128 -23.83 -7.39 0.84
C ASP A 128 -22.97 -6.20 1.31
N ALA A 129 -22.19 -6.37 2.38
CA ALA A 129 -21.28 -5.32 2.86
C ALA A 129 -20.20 -4.95 1.82
N ALA A 130 -19.71 -5.92 1.04
CA ALA A 130 -18.79 -5.65 -0.06
C ALA A 130 -19.47 -4.89 -1.22
N ARG A 131 -20.73 -5.20 -1.54
CA ARG A 131 -21.53 -4.48 -2.54
C ARG A 131 -21.76 -3.03 -2.12
N ASP A 132 -22.01 -2.77 -0.85
CA ASP A 132 -22.17 -1.42 -0.33
C ASP A 132 -20.87 -0.60 -0.44
N ALA A 133 -19.72 -1.20 -0.08
CA ALA A 133 -18.42 -0.57 -0.29
C ALA A 133 -18.14 -0.30 -1.78
N GLY A 134 -18.47 -1.25 -2.66
CA GLY A 134 -18.37 -1.08 -4.10
C GLY A 134 -19.26 0.04 -4.64
N ALA A 135 -20.51 0.11 -4.19
CA ALA A 135 -21.44 1.17 -4.57
C ALA A 135 -20.92 2.56 -4.13
N ALA A 136 -20.32 2.65 -2.94
CA ALA A 136 -19.70 3.87 -2.45
C ALA A 136 -18.53 4.32 -3.34
N LEU A 137 -17.67 3.38 -3.76
CA LEU A 137 -16.57 3.66 -4.69
C LEU A 137 -17.10 4.11 -6.05
N ILE A 138 -18.10 3.41 -6.61
CA ILE A 138 -18.71 3.76 -7.90
C ILE A 138 -19.32 5.16 -7.85
N TYR A 139 -19.95 5.54 -6.73
CA TYR A 139 -20.50 6.89 -6.57
C TYR A 139 -19.45 7.98 -6.77
N GLY A 140 -18.27 7.80 -6.18
CA GLY A 140 -17.19 8.78 -6.23
C GLY A 140 -16.22 8.66 -7.41
N GLN A 141 -16.50 7.78 -8.38
CA GLN A 141 -15.65 7.61 -9.56
C GLN A 141 -15.65 8.90 -10.40
N LEU A 142 -14.46 9.38 -10.75
CA LEU A 142 -14.28 10.62 -11.52
C LEU A 142 -14.51 10.40 -13.01
N LYS A 143 -14.80 11.48 -13.74
CA LYS A 143 -14.84 11.43 -15.21
C LYS A 143 -13.47 11.13 -15.84
N SER A 144 -12.38 11.40 -15.13
CA SER A 144 -11.01 11.03 -15.51
C SER A 144 -10.70 9.54 -15.31
N GLY A 145 -11.59 8.74 -14.72
CA GLY A 145 -11.49 7.28 -14.67
C GLY A 145 -11.27 6.68 -13.29
N GLY A 146 -10.32 7.25 -12.54
CA GLY A 146 -9.96 6.81 -11.20
C GLY A 146 -10.65 7.59 -10.08
N TRP A 147 -9.96 7.72 -8.96
CA TRP A 147 -10.46 8.35 -7.73
C TRP A 147 -9.51 9.42 -7.18
N ARG A 148 -10.04 10.24 -6.28
CA ARG A 148 -9.23 11.03 -5.32
C ARG A 148 -9.07 10.23 -4.02
N ASN A 149 -8.39 10.80 -3.03
CA ASN A 149 -8.21 10.20 -1.71
C ASN A 149 -9.53 10.00 -0.93
N ALA A 150 -10.56 10.81 -1.17
CA ALA A 150 -11.84 10.76 -0.48
C ALA A 150 -13.04 10.98 -1.41
N ILE A 151 -14.22 10.56 -0.95
CA ILE A 151 -15.51 10.76 -1.61
C ILE A 151 -16.43 11.50 -0.65
N ASP A 152 -17.10 12.53 -1.16
CA ASP A 152 -18.03 13.37 -0.42
C ASP A 152 -19.40 13.23 -1.07
N PHE A 153 -20.37 12.72 -0.32
CA PHE A 153 -21.73 12.51 -0.78
C PHE A 153 -22.58 13.78 -0.70
N ASP A 154 -22.10 14.81 0.01
CA ASP A 154 -22.69 16.14 -0.05
C ASP A 154 -22.23 16.87 -1.32
N PRO A 155 -23.11 17.16 -2.29
CA PRO A 155 -22.73 17.89 -3.49
C PRO A 155 -22.24 19.32 -3.21
N GLN A 156 -22.51 19.88 -2.03
CA GLN A 156 -21.98 21.17 -1.57
C GLN A 156 -20.69 21.01 -0.76
N GLY A 157 -20.36 19.79 -0.34
CA GLY A 157 -19.18 19.44 0.45
C GLY A 157 -17.86 19.84 -0.19
N THR A 158 -16.85 20.15 0.63
CA THR A 158 -15.57 20.69 0.15
C THR A 158 -14.76 19.69 -0.66
N LEU A 159 -15.00 18.39 -0.49
CA LEU A 159 -14.30 17.32 -1.20
C LEU A 159 -15.10 16.76 -2.38
N ALA A 160 -16.33 17.23 -2.61
CA ALA A 160 -17.16 16.82 -3.74
C ALA A 160 -16.46 17.16 -5.07
N ALA A 161 -16.19 16.12 -5.85
CA ALA A 161 -15.44 16.19 -7.10
C ALA A 161 -16.37 16.09 -8.33
N ASN A 162 -15.81 16.10 -9.54
CA ASN A 162 -16.59 15.94 -10.78
C ASN A 162 -16.87 14.46 -11.04
N TYR A 163 -17.79 13.89 -10.26
CA TYR A 163 -18.17 12.48 -10.36
C TYR A 163 -18.87 12.17 -11.68
N ARG A 164 -18.62 10.95 -12.19
CA ARG A 164 -19.13 10.48 -13.48
C ARG A 164 -20.67 10.37 -13.50
N ASN A 165 -21.26 10.05 -12.36
CA ASN A 165 -22.71 9.96 -12.18
C ASN A 165 -23.43 11.33 -12.13
N GLY A 166 -22.70 12.45 -12.21
CA GLY A 166 -23.28 13.79 -12.16
C GLY A 166 -23.75 14.26 -10.78
N LYS A 167 -23.56 13.47 -9.72
CA LYS A 167 -24.00 13.79 -8.35
C LYS A 167 -22.97 14.61 -7.54
N GLY A 168 -21.77 14.81 -8.09
CA GLY A 168 -20.76 15.69 -7.51
C GLY A 168 -20.84 17.13 -8.03
N LYS A 169 -19.75 17.89 -7.87
CA LYS A 169 -19.64 19.26 -8.39
C LYS A 169 -19.25 19.24 -9.86
N ALA A 170 -20.10 19.79 -10.74
CA ALA A 170 -19.84 19.84 -12.19
C ALA A 170 -18.52 20.56 -12.56
N LYS A 171 -18.11 21.56 -11.77
CA LYS A 171 -16.82 22.27 -11.86
C LYS A 171 -15.81 21.84 -10.78
N GLY A 172 -16.06 20.71 -10.12
CA GLY A 172 -15.18 20.13 -9.13
C GLY A 172 -13.93 19.52 -9.75
N ALA A 173 -13.01 19.06 -8.89
CA ALA A 173 -11.78 18.41 -9.34
C ALA A 173 -12.10 17.17 -10.18
N ASN A 174 -11.34 16.95 -11.26
CA ASN A 174 -11.42 15.77 -12.12
C ASN A 174 -10.03 15.15 -12.32
N THR A 175 -9.28 15.07 -11.23
CA THR A 175 -7.90 14.59 -11.18
C THR A 175 -7.88 13.26 -10.46
N SER A 176 -7.76 12.18 -11.22
CA SER A 176 -7.54 10.84 -10.67
C SER A 176 -6.09 10.72 -10.19
N THR A 177 -5.86 9.96 -9.12
CA THR A 177 -4.54 9.85 -8.50
C THR A 177 -4.10 8.41 -8.31
N LEU A 178 -2.81 8.16 -8.54
CA LEU A 178 -2.07 6.97 -8.14
C LEU A 178 -1.37 7.14 -6.79
N ASP A 179 -1.37 8.37 -6.27
CA ASP A 179 -0.81 8.73 -4.96
C ASP A 179 -1.46 7.90 -3.84
N ASP A 180 -0.62 7.40 -2.93
CA ASP A 180 -1.01 6.55 -1.80
C ASP A 180 -1.96 5.39 -2.16
N GLY A 181 -1.84 4.82 -3.37
CA GLY A 181 -2.61 3.65 -3.80
C GLY A 181 -4.12 3.86 -3.96
N ALA A 182 -4.59 5.11 -4.05
CA ALA A 182 -6.04 5.40 -4.04
C ALA A 182 -6.80 4.74 -5.21
N THR A 183 -6.43 5.02 -6.46
CA THR A 183 -7.12 4.41 -7.61
C THR A 183 -6.86 2.91 -7.70
N GLN A 184 -5.63 2.49 -7.38
CA GLN A 184 -5.18 1.10 -7.40
C GLN A 184 -6.06 0.22 -6.51
N ALA A 185 -6.21 0.59 -5.24
CA ALA A 185 -6.99 -0.18 -4.29
C ALA A 185 -8.49 -0.18 -4.64
N ALA A 186 -9.05 0.96 -5.06
CA ALA A 186 -10.44 1.06 -5.50
C ALA A 186 -10.72 0.15 -6.71
N LEU A 187 -9.82 0.17 -7.70
CA LEU A 187 -9.93 -0.66 -8.89
C LEU A 187 -9.83 -2.15 -8.52
N VAL A 188 -8.85 -2.56 -7.71
CA VAL A 188 -8.75 -3.96 -7.25
C VAL A 188 -9.99 -4.41 -6.50
N CYS A 189 -10.56 -3.55 -5.64
CA CYS A 189 -11.81 -3.84 -4.93
C CYS A 189 -12.97 -4.06 -5.91
N LEU A 190 -13.17 -3.18 -6.89
CA LEU A 190 -14.27 -3.31 -7.86
C LEU A 190 -14.10 -4.51 -8.78
N MET A 191 -12.88 -4.81 -9.26
CA MET A 191 -12.65 -6.01 -10.08
C MET A 191 -12.89 -7.30 -9.29
N THR A 192 -12.49 -7.33 -8.02
CA THR A 192 -12.72 -8.49 -7.15
C THR A 192 -14.21 -8.66 -6.85
N LEU A 193 -14.93 -7.56 -6.65
CA LEU A 193 -16.39 -7.58 -6.50
C LEU A 193 -17.06 -8.07 -7.78
N ASP A 194 -16.66 -7.57 -8.94
CA ASP A 194 -17.21 -7.97 -10.23
C ASP A 194 -17.06 -9.48 -10.46
N GLN A 195 -15.87 -10.02 -10.18
CA GLN A 195 -15.63 -11.47 -10.20
C GLN A 195 -16.53 -12.24 -9.23
N ALA A 196 -16.70 -11.75 -8.00
CA ALA A 196 -17.57 -12.37 -7.00
C ALA A 196 -19.06 -12.35 -7.39
N LEU A 197 -19.44 -11.47 -8.32
CA LEU A 197 -20.78 -11.35 -8.87
C LEU A 197 -20.93 -12.04 -10.25
N ASP A 198 -19.99 -12.91 -10.60
CA ASP A 198 -19.91 -13.60 -11.90
C ASP A 198 -19.96 -12.65 -13.10
N PHE A 199 -19.49 -11.40 -12.95
CA PHE A 199 -19.54 -10.36 -13.98
C PHE A 199 -20.96 -9.99 -14.46
N LYS A 200 -21.99 -10.27 -13.64
CA LYS A 200 -23.41 -10.06 -14.01
C LYS A 200 -23.94 -8.69 -13.58
N ASP A 201 -23.28 -8.01 -12.66
CA ASP A 201 -23.68 -6.67 -12.24
C ASP A 201 -23.08 -5.62 -13.18
N GLN A 202 -23.89 -5.18 -14.15
CA GLN A 202 -23.45 -4.25 -15.19
C GLN A 202 -22.85 -2.96 -14.63
N THR A 203 -23.33 -2.47 -13.48
CA THR A 203 -22.83 -1.23 -12.89
C THR A 203 -21.43 -1.40 -12.35
N VAL A 204 -21.17 -2.52 -11.66
CA VAL A 204 -19.83 -2.85 -11.14
C VAL A 204 -18.87 -3.12 -12.31
N HIS A 205 -19.29 -3.93 -13.27
CA HIS A 205 -18.49 -4.28 -14.44
C HIS A 205 -18.04 -3.04 -15.23
N GLU A 206 -18.99 -2.16 -15.55
CA GLU A 206 -18.74 -0.94 -16.30
C GLU A 206 -17.81 0.02 -15.56
N ALA A 207 -18.02 0.21 -14.25
CA ALA A 207 -17.15 1.07 -13.44
C ALA A 207 -15.71 0.54 -13.36
N ALA A 208 -15.54 -0.78 -13.17
CA ALA A 208 -14.23 -1.42 -13.14
C ALA A 208 -13.50 -1.34 -14.49
N ARG A 209 -14.19 -1.64 -15.60
CA ARG A 209 -13.64 -1.52 -16.95
C ARG A 209 -13.24 -0.09 -17.29
N PHE A 210 -14.09 0.89 -16.97
CA PHE A 210 -13.79 2.30 -17.24
C PHE A 210 -12.55 2.80 -16.49
N ALA A 211 -12.41 2.44 -15.22
CA ALA A 211 -11.22 2.77 -14.44
C ALA A 211 -9.96 2.10 -14.99
N LEU A 212 -10.05 0.81 -15.36
CA LEU A 212 -8.93 0.07 -15.95
C LEU A 212 -8.48 0.67 -17.29
N ASP A 213 -9.42 0.93 -18.21
CA ASP A 213 -9.11 1.51 -19.51
C ASP A 213 -8.53 2.92 -19.37
N SER A 214 -9.00 3.71 -18.40
CA SER A 214 -8.46 5.03 -18.09
C SER A 214 -7.05 4.98 -17.51
N LEU A 215 -6.76 4.02 -16.62
CA LEU A 215 -5.41 3.79 -16.10
C LEU A 215 -4.46 3.41 -17.24
N LEU A 216 -4.87 2.48 -18.12
CA LEU A 216 -4.06 2.09 -19.28
C LEU A 216 -3.78 3.27 -20.22
N ALA A 217 -4.75 4.17 -20.40
CA ALA A 217 -4.59 5.38 -21.20
C ALA A 217 -3.69 6.45 -20.53
N ALA A 218 -3.51 6.38 -19.21
CA ALA A 218 -2.62 7.24 -18.45
C ALA A 218 -1.15 6.76 -18.46
N GLN A 219 -0.83 5.64 -19.13
CA GLN A 219 0.55 5.18 -19.27
C GLN A 219 1.27 5.92 -20.40
N TYR A 220 2.44 6.48 -20.08
CA TYR A 220 3.30 7.17 -21.04
C TYR A 220 3.91 6.22 -22.07
N SER A 221 4.37 6.79 -23.20
CA SER A 221 5.03 6.07 -24.29
C SER A 221 6.28 5.29 -23.85
N ASN A 222 7.02 5.81 -22.87
CA ASN A 222 8.18 5.12 -22.29
C ASN A 222 7.78 4.03 -21.27
N GLY A 223 6.51 3.94 -20.89
CA GLY A 223 5.96 2.99 -19.92
C GLY A 223 5.73 3.51 -18.51
N ALA A 224 6.15 4.74 -18.21
CA ALA A 224 5.91 5.39 -16.92
C ALA A 224 4.42 5.70 -16.70
N PHE A 225 4.08 6.07 -15.46
CA PHE A 225 2.79 6.64 -15.10
C PHE A 225 2.97 7.98 -14.38
N PRO A 226 2.00 8.90 -14.47
CA PRO A 226 1.96 10.09 -13.65
C PRO A 226 1.45 9.80 -12.23
N GLN A 227 1.75 10.65 -11.26
CA GLN A 227 1.06 10.62 -9.96
C GLN A 227 -0.43 10.92 -10.12
N VAL A 228 -0.78 11.85 -11.00
CA VAL A 228 -2.16 12.33 -11.23
C VAL A 228 -2.45 12.45 -12.71
N TRP A 229 -3.67 12.10 -13.14
CA TRP A 229 -4.12 12.30 -14.52
C TRP A 229 -5.56 12.83 -14.59
N THR A 230 -5.87 13.51 -15.69
CA THR A 230 -7.21 14.00 -16.02
C THR A 230 -7.80 13.35 -17.28
N GLY A 231 -6.98 12.57 -17.99
CA GLY A 231 -7.29 11.88 -19.24
C GLY A 231 -6.04 11.19 -19.79
N PRO A 232 -6.05 10.76 -21.06
CA PRO A 232 -4.89 10.16 -21.70
C PRO A 232 -3.68 11.10 -21.69
N VAL A 233 -2.50 10.54 -21.49
CA VAL A 233 -1.25 11.32 -21.44
C VAL A 233 -0.72 11.64 -22.84
N ALA A 234 0.01 12.76 -22.95
CA ALA A 234 0.67 13.14 -24.19
C ALA A 234 1.94 12.29 -24.42
N PRO A 235 2.34 12.04 -25.69
CA PRO A 235 3.58 11.36 -25.98
C PRO A 235 4.78 12.26 -25.64
N HIS A 236 5.82 11.65 -25.06
CA HIS A 236 7.08 12.29 -24.71
C HIS A 236 8.26 11.45 -25.23
N PRO A 237 9.47 12.04 -25.32
CA PRO A 237 10.66 11.31 -25.76
C PRO A 237 10.95 10.10 -24.87
N ILE A 238 11.40 9.01 -25.50
CA ILE A 238 11.88 7.81 -24.82
C ILE A 238 13.40 7.88 -24.80
N VAL A 239 13.95 8.36 -23.69
CA VAL A 239 15.40 8.55 -23.48
C VAL A 239 15.82 7.90 -22.16
N PRO A 240 17.07 7.45 -21.99
CA PRO A 240 17.55 6.92 -20.70
C PRO A 240 17.67 8.02 -19.66
N ALA A 241 17.62 7.63 -18.38
CA ALA A 241 17.88 8.55 -17.28
C ALA A 241 19.28 9.14 -17.35
N LYS A 242 19.40 10.42 -17.01
CA LYS A 242 20.65 11.18 -17.01
C LYS A 242 20.71 12.15 -15.85
N TYR A 243 21.93 12.53 -15.47
CA TYR A 243 22.11 13.62 -14.53
C TYR A 243 21.72 14.97 -15.17
N PRO A 244 21.18 15.92 -14.39
CA PRO A 244 21.02 17.28 -14.84
C PRO A 244 22.38 17.93 -15.13
N ASP A 245 22.38 18.78 -16.16
CA ASP A 245 23.48 19.65 -16.58
C ASP A 245 23.27 21.11 -16.14
N TYR A 246 22.24 21.36 -15.33
CA TYR A 246 21.90 22.65 -14.70
C TYR A 246 22.04 22.60 -13.17
N ASP A 247 21.93 23.76 -12.50
CA ASP A 247 21.87 23.81 -11.03
C ASP A 247 20.49 23.35 -10.55
N TRP A 248 20.36 22.04 -10.33
CA TRP A 248 19.12 21.43 -9.89
C TRP A 248 18.60 21.97 -8.56
N ARG A 249 19.41 22.66 -7.76
CA ARG A 249 18.94 23.26 -6.51
C ARG A 249 18.00 24.42 -6.74
N THR A 250 18.23 25.20 -7.80
CA THR A 250 17.56 26.49 -8.02
C THR A 250 16.74 26.51 -9.32
N GLU A 251 17.07 25.66 -10.29
CA GLU A 251 16.47 25.67 -11.62
C GLU A 251 15.47 24.52 -11.87
N ASN A 252 14.65 24.68 -12.91
CA ASN A 252 13.74 23.66 -13.46
C ASN A 252 12.74 23.03 -12.47
N ARG A 253 12.39 23.75 -11.41
CA ARG A 253 11.26 23.38 -10.55
C ARG A 253 9.95 23.54 -11.30
N VAL A 254 9.14 22.48 -11.34
CA VAL A 254 7.79 22.52 -11.90
C VAL A 254 6.78 22.46 -10.77
N LYS A 255 5.72 23.27 -10.87
CA LYS A 255 4.64 23.26 -9.87
C LYS A 255 3.85 21.97 -9.98
N GLU A 256 3.50 21.58 -11.21
CA GLU A 256 2.70 20.40 -11.54
C GLU A 256 3.56 19.12 -11.60
N TYR A 257 4.40 18.88 -10.59
CA TYR A 257 5.26 17.69 -10.53
C TYR A 257 4.47 16.38 -10.59
N TRP A 258 3.19 16.40 -10.22
CA TRP A 258 2.30 15.24 -10.25
C TRP A 258 1.96 14.74 -11.66
N ASN A 259 2.29 15.51 -12.71
CA ASN A 259 2.18 15.04 -14.09
C ASN A 259 3.45 14.29 -14.56
N LEU A 260 4.56 14.39 -13.84
CA LEU A 260 5.84 13.81 -14.25
C LEU A 260 5.85 12.28 -14.18
N TYR A 261 6.91 11.65 -14.65
CA TYR A 261 7.10 10.21 -14.45
C TYR A 261 7.35 9.93 -12.97
N THR A 262 6.42 9.23 -12.31
CA THR A 262 6.43 9.08 -10.85
C THR A 262 6.71 7.65 -10.41
N LEU A 263 7.58 7.51 -9.41
CA LEU A 263 7.84 6.29 -8.63
C LEU A 263 7.55 6.46 -7.13
N ASN A 264 7.29 7.70 -6.69
CA ASN A 264 6.95 8.02 -5.31
C ASN A 264 5.79 7.16 -4.77
N ASP A 265 5.82 6.89 -3.45
CA ASP A 265 4.77 6.18 -2.70
C ASP A 265 4.42 4.79 -3.24
N GLN A 266 5.45 3.99 -3.60
CA GLN A 266 5.32 2.60 -4.07
C GLN A 266 4.50 2.44 -5.35
N LEU A 267 4.44 3.49 -6.17
CA LEU A 267 3.61 3.51 -7.37
C LEU A 267 3.91 2.32 -8.30
N ALA A 268 5.19 1.97 -8.49
CA ALA A 268 5.57 0.91 -9.41
C ALA A 268 5.03 -0.45 -8.95
N GLY A 269 5.17 -0.76 -7.66
CA GLY A 269 4.60 -1.97 -7.06
C GLY A 269 3.08 -2.00 -7.16
N ASP A 270 2.41 -0.98 -6.66
CA ASP A 270 0.94 -0.92 -6.59
C ASP A 270 0.27 -0.99 -7.98
N VAL A 271 0.84 -0.33 -8.98
CA VAL A 271 0.34 -0.41 -10.36
C VAL A 271 0.58 -1.80 -10.95
N THR A 272 1.74 -2.40 -10.70
CA THR A 272 2.05 -3.77 -11.17
C THR A 272 1.07 -4.77 -10.58
N GLU A 273 0.81 -4.71 -9.27
CA GLU A 273 -0.16 -5.57 -8.58
C GLU A 273 -1.57 -5.37 -9.11
N THR A 274 -2.00 -4.13 -9.32
CA THR A 274 -3.32 -3.78 -9.86
C THR A 274 -3.52 -4.36 -11.27
N LEU A 275 -2.56 -4.15 -12.16
CA LEU A 275 -2.63 -4.67 -13.53
C LEU A 275 -2.52 -6.20 -13.57
N ALA A 276 -1.76 -6.82 -12.66
CA ALA A 276 -1.68 -8.27 -12.56
C ALA A 276 -3.01 -8.86 -12.09
N ALA A 277 -3.68 -8.23 -11.13
CA ALA A 277 -5.04 -8.61 -10.70
C ALA A 277 -6.05 -8.46 -11.85
N ALA A 278 -5.99 -7.36 -12.61
CA ALA A 278 -6.83 -7.16 -13.78
C ALA A 278 -6.63 -8.24 -14.86
N HIS A 279 -5.38 -8.60 -15.14
CA HIS A 279 -5.04 -9.68 -16.06
C HIS A 279 -5.55 -11.05 -15.57
N GLU A 280 -5.44 -11.34 -14.26
CA GLU A 280 -5.94 -12.58 -13.68
C GLU A 280 -7.46 -12.69 -13.74
N ILE A 281 -8.17 -11.60 -13.41
CA ILE A 281 -9.63 -11.55 -13.32
C ILE A 281 -10.28 -11.52 -14.71
N TYR A 282 -9.83 -10.63 -15.60
CA TYR A 282 -10.46 -10.39 -16.90
C TYR A 282 -9.77 -11.08 -18.08
N ARG A 283 -8.60 -11.69 -17.88
CA ARG A 283 -7.78 -12.27 -18.96
C ARG A 283 -7.42 -11.25 -20.06
N ASP A 284 -7.24 -9.99 -19.65
CA ASP A 284 -6.92 -8.90 -20.57
C ASP A 284 -5.40 -8.80 -20.76
N ASP A 285 -4.90 -9.22 -21.92
CA ASP A 285 -3.47 -9.19 -22.26
C ASP A 285 -2.90 -7.76 -22.33
N LYS A 286 -3.75 -6.72 -22.49
CA LYS A 286 -3.30 -5.32 -22.44
C LYS A 286 -2.68 -4.99 -21.08
N CYS A 287 -3.15 -5.62 -20.01
CA CYS A 287 -2.61 -5.42 -18.66
C CYS A 287 -1.19 -5.98 -18.54
N LEU A 288 -0.94 -7.18 -19.07
CA LEU A 288 0.40 -7.76 -19.10
C LEU A 288 1.34 -6.95 -20.01
N ALA A 289 0.84 -6.44 -21.14
CA ALA A 289 1.61 -5.54 -21.99
C ALA A 289 1.96 -4.21 -21.28
N ALA A 290 1.04 -3.65 -20.50
CA ALA A 290 1.28 -2.44 -19.71
C ALA A 290 2.31 -2.68 -18.59
N ILE A 291 2.26 -3.83 -17.92
CA ILE A 291 3.28 -4.26 -16.94
C ILE A 291 4.66 -4.35 -17.60
N ARG A 292 4.75 -4.91 -18.81
CA ARG A 292 6.02 -5.00 -19.54
C ARG A 292 6.59 -3.62 -19.88
N ARG A 293 5.75 -2.69 -20.34
CA ARG A 293 6.15 -1.31 -20.59
C ARG A 293 6.61 -0.62 -19.31
N LEU A 294 5.93 -0.83 -18.19
CA LEU A 294 6.39 -0.30 -16.89
C LEU A 294 7.76 -0.86 -16.54
N GLY A 295 7.98 -2.18 -16.66
CA GLY A 295 9.30 -2.76 -16.45
C GLY A 295 10.39 -2.21 -17.37
N ASP A 296 10.04 -1.91 -18.63
CA ASP A 296 10.96 -1.30 -19.60
C ASP A 296 11.31 0.14 -19.19
N PHE A 297 10.32 0.91 -18.70
CA PHE A 297 10.56 2.21 -18.06
C PHE A 297 11.49 2.10 -16.85
N LEU A 298 11.28 1.12 -15.96
CA LEU A 298 12.10 0.96 -14.76
C LEU A 298 13.57 0.67 -15.10
N ILE A 299 13.82 -0.12 -16.14
CA ILE A 299 15.18 -0.32 -16.67
C ILE A 299 15.73 1.01 -17.23
N LEU A 300 14.93 1.71 -18.04
CA LEU A 300 15.31 2.98 -18.66
C LEU A 300 15.58 4.11 -17.64
N ALA A 301 14.88 4.07 -16.51
CA ALA A 301 14.93 5.06 -15.43
C ALA A 301 16.09 4.83 -14.45
N GLN A 302 16.80 3.70 -14.54
CA GLN A 302 17.98 3.48 -13.70
C GLN A 302 19.01 4.57 -14.01
N MET A 303 19.38 5.33 -12.99
CA MET A 303 20.39 6.37 -13.13
C MET A 303 21.74 5.75 -13.57
N PRO A 304 22.56 6.45 -14.37
CA PRO A 304 23.88 5.95 -14.72
C PRO A 304 24.81 5.93 -13.49
N GLU A 305 25.98 5.31 -13.65
CA GLU A 305 27.08 5.45 -12.69
C GLU A 305 27.35 6.94 -12.38
N PRO A 306 27.65 7.31 -11.12
CA PRO A 306 28.02 6.42 -10.01
C PRO A 306 26.86 5.93 -9.11
N GLN A 307 25.59 6.18 -9.47
CA GLN A 307 24.45 5.86 -8.60
C GLN A 307 23.38 5.04 -9.33
N PRO A 308 23.63 3.76 -9.67
CA PRO A 308 22.71 2.92 -10.45
C PRO A 308 21.43 2.50 -9.72
N ALA A 309 20.60 3.46 -9.36
CA ALA A 309 19.31 3.33 -8.67
C ALA A 309 18.31 4.38 -9.17
N TRP A 310 17.25 4.69 -8.42
CA TRP A 310 16.11 5.48 -8.91
C TRP A 310 15.82 6.71 -8.05
N ALA A 311 15.15 7.69 -8.65
CA ALA A 311 14.60 8.87 -8.00
C ALA A 311 13.09 8.71 -7.73
N GLN A 312 12.50 9.61 -6.93
CA GLN A 312 11.05 9.62 -6.73
C GLN A 312 10.27 9.98 -8.00
N GLN A 313 10.81 10.87 -8.84
CA GLN A 313 10.20 11.26 -10.10
C GLN A 313 11.22 11.85 -11.07
N TYR A 314 10.85 11.89 -12.35
CA TYR A 314 11.70 12.35 -13.44
C TYR A 314 10.95 13.32 -14.36
N HIS A 315 11.64 14.36 -14.82
CA HIS A 315 11.18 15.17 -15.95
C HIS A 315 11.01 14.33 -17.22
N TYR A 316 10.32 14.86 -18.23
CA TYR A 316 10.09 14.16 -19.48
C TYR A 316 11.36 13.85 -20.29
N ASP A 317 12.47 14.52 -19.97
CA ASP A 317 13.81 14.25 -20.52
C ASP A 317 14.65 13.31 -19.62
N MET A 318 14.01 12.69 -18.61
CA MET A 318 14.53 11.66 -17.72
C MET A 318 15.65 12.12 -16.77
N GLN A 319 15.58 13.38 -16.35
CA GLN A 319 16.37 13.90 -15.23
C GLN A 319 15.55 13.84 -13.93
N PRO A 320 16.14 13.46 -12.78
CA PRO A 320 15.46 13.52 -11.49
C PRO A 320 14.86 14.91 -11.23
N ALA A 321 13.62 14.95 -10.75
CA ALA A 321 12.85 16.18 -10.62
C ALA A 321 12.49 16.48 -9.15
N TRP A 322 12.30 17.77 -8.85
CA TRP A 322 11.65 18.19 -7.60
C TRP A 322 10.20 17.70 -7.57
N ALA A 323 9.74 17.29 -6.39
CA ALA A 323 8.30 17.21 -6.10
C ALA A 323 7.92 18.36 -5.17
N ARG A 324 7.55 18.07 -3.92
CA ARG A 324 7.28 19.09 -2.91
C ARG A 324 8.57 19.85 -2.59
N LYS A 325 8.44 21.01 -1.94
CA LYS A 325 9.58 21.87 -1.54
C LYS A 325 10.65 21.17 -0.69
N PHE A 326 10.33 20.00 -0.13
CA PHE A 326 11.20 19.19 0.71
C PHE A 326 11.63 17.87 0.05
N GLU A 327 11.38 17.71 -1.25
CA GLU A 327 11.66 16.50 -2.04
C GLU A 327 12.51 16.88 -3.26
N PRO A 328 13.84 16.98 -3.06
CA PRO A 328 14.76 17.41 -4.10
C PRO A 328 15.04 16.31 -5.14
N PRO A 329 15.53 16.67 -6.34
CA PRO A 329 16.19 15.77 -7.28
C PRO A 329 17.30 14.99 -6.58
N ALA A 330 17.09 13.69 -6.41
CA ALA A 330 18.00 12.82 -5.70
C ALA A 330 17.73 11.36 -6.07
N VAL A 331 18.76 10.52 -5.92
CA VAL A 331 18.55 9.07 -5.86
C VAL A 331 17.97 8.74 -4.49
N THR A 332 16.99 7.84 -4.43
CA THR A 332 16.15 7.65 -3.26
C THR A 332 16.20 6.24 -2.70
N GLY A 333 16.27 6.13 -1.37
CA GLY A 333 16.42 4.84 -0.71
C GLY A 333 15.16 3.97 -0.73
N ASN A 334 13.96 4.55 -0.64
CA ASN A 334 12.72 3.77 -0.56
C ASN A 334 12.23 3.32 -1.93
N GLU A 335 12.14 4.25 -2.88
CA GLU A 335 11.58 4.03 -4.22
C GLU A 335 12.50 3.10 -5.01
N SER A 336 13.81 3.19 -4.79
CA SER A 336 14.74 2.21 -5.37
C SER A 336 14.50 0.78 -4.88
N GLN A 337 14.07 0.60 -3.62
CA GLN A 337 13.73 -0.72 -3.11
C GLN A 337 12.41 -1.24 -3.71
N ASP A 338 11.41 -0.37 -3.84
CA ASP A 338 10.16 -0.69 -4.54
C ASP A 338 10.40 -1.10 -6.00
N VAL A 339 11.26 -0.38 -6.72
CA VAL A 339 11.62 -0.73 -8.10
C VAL A 339 12.31 -2.10 -8.18
N LEU A 340 13.22 -2.42 -7.26
CA LEU A 340 13.88 -3.73 -7.23
C LEU A 340 12.88 -4.86 -6.98
N GLU A 341 11.97 -4.68 -6.02
CA GLU A 341 10.90 -5.63 -5.72
C GLU A 341 9.96 -5.80 -6.94
N THR A 342 9.60 -4.69 -7.57
CA THR A 342 8.74 -4.66 -8.76
C THR A 342 9.41 -5.35 -9.95
N LEU A 343 10.69 -5.08 -10.24
CA LEU A 343 11.42 -5.75 -11.33
C LEU A 343 11.50 -7.27 -11.16
N ILE A 344 11.69 -7.74 -9.91
CA ILE A 344 11.61 -9.17 -9.60
C ILE A 344 10.20 -9.69 -9.91
N GLU A 345 9.15 -9.00 -9.46
CA GLU A 345 7.76 -9.43 -9.70
C GLU A 345 7.39 -9.45 -11.19
N ILE A 346 7.81 -8.44 -11.95
CA ILE A 346 7.63 -8.42 -13.39
C ILE A 346 8.35 -9.62 -14.02
N TYR A 347 9.57 -9.95 -13.61
CA TYR A 347 10.22 -11.20 -14.05
C TYR A 347 9.37 -12.43 -13.69
N ARG A 348 8.80 -12.51 -12.48
CA ARG A 348 7.94 -13.64 -12.09
C ARG A 348 6.75 -13.78 -13.02
N LEU A 349 6.04 -12.68 -13.29
CA LEU A 349 4.87 -12.63 -14.17
C LEU A 349 5.20 -12.95 -15.62
N THR A 350 6.35 -12.49 -16.10
CA THR A 350 6.65 -12.44 -17.53
C THR A 350 7.61 -13.50 -18.04
N GLY A 351 8.48 -14.03 -17.17
CA GLY A 351 9.59 -14.89 -17.56
C GLY A 351 10.79 -14.19 -18.21
N ASP A 352 10.76 -12.87 -18.39
CA ASP A 352 11.79 -12.15 -19.14
C ASP A 352 12.95 -11.71 -18.24
N LYS A 353 14.12 -12.32 -18.44
CA LYS A 353 15.32 -12.10 -17.61
C LYS A 353 15.87 -10.68 -17.69
N LYS A 354 15.49 -9.87 -18.69
CA LYS A 354 15.96 -8.47 -18.78
C LYS A 354 15.59 -7.65 -17.55
N TYR A 355 14.45 -7.95 -16.91
CA TYR A 355 14.02 -7.26 -15.70
C TYR A 355 14.90 -7.56 -14.48
N LEU A 356 15.68 -8.65 -14.50
CA LEU A 356 16.65 -8.94 -13.45
C LEU A 356 17.99 -8.24 -13.65
N ALA A 357 18.28 -7.72 -14.85
CA ALA A 357 19.59 -7.17 -15.21
C ALA A 357 20.01 -5.92 -14.40
N PRO A 358 19.12 -4.97 -14.05
CA PRO A 358 19.48 -3.78 -13.27
C PRO A 358 19.85 -4.06 -11.81
N ILE A 359 19.36 -5.18 -11.27
CA ILE A 359 19.32 -5.45 -9.82
C ILE A 359 20.71 -5.52 -9.18
N PRO A 360 21.72 -6.22 -9.74
CA PRO A 360 23.03 -6.35 -9.09
C PRO A 360 23.75 -5.01 -8.86
N ALA A 361 23.73 -4.12 -9.85
CA ALA A 361 24.38 -2.81 -9.75
C ALA A 361 23.69 -1.94 -8.70
N ALA A 362 22.36 -1.92 -8.70
CA ALA A 362 21.55 -1.22 -7.72
C ALA A 362 21.74 -1.74 -6.29
N LEU A 363 21.72 -3.07 -6.08
CA LEU A 363 21.98 -3.67 -4.77
C LEU A 363 23.37 -3.32 -4.25
N LYS A 364 24.40 -3.36 -5.12
CA LYS A 364 25.77 -2.97 -4.75
C LYS A 364 25.81 -1.50 -4.30
N TYR A 365 25.21 -0.61 -5.07
CA TYR A 365 25.15 0.82 -4.75
C TYR A 365 24.39 1.10 -3.44
N LEU A 366 23.19 0.53 -3.27
CA LEU A 366 22.36 0.75 -2.09
C LEU A 366 22.99 0.15 -0.82
N ASN A 367 23.61 -1.03 -0.89
CA ASN A 367 24.35 -1.60 0.25
C ASN A 367 25.54 -0.72 0.63
N GLY A 368 26.24 -0.14 -0.35
CA GLY A 368 27.31 0.84 -0.11
C GLY A 368 26.82 2.18 0.45
N SER A 369 25.51 2.44 0.40
CA SER A 369 24.88 3.70 0.83
C SER A 369 24.19 3.59 2.20
N LEU A 370 24.26 2.44 2.86
CA LEU A 370 23.67 2.25 4.19
C LEU A 370 24.27 3.23 5.21
N LEU A 371 23.40 3.84 6.00
CA LEU A 371 23.77 4.66 7.14
C LEU A 371 24.36 3.78 8.26
N PRO A 372 25.08 4.36 9.25
CA PRO A 372 25.68 3.60 10.33
C PRO A 372 24.72 2.75 11.17
N ASP A 373 23.42 3.07 11.14
CA ASP A 373 22.35 2.33 11.82
C ASP A 373 21.71 1.23 10.96
N GLY A 374 22.20 1.03 9.72
CA GLY A 374 21.69 0.04 8.76
C GLY A 374 20.44 0.47 8.00
N GLN A 375 19.99 1.73 8.17
CA GLN A 375 18.92 2.32 7.35
C GLN A 375 19.49 2.93 6.06
N LEU A 376 18.61 3.32 5.15
CA LEU A 376 18.95 4.18 4.01
C LEU A 376 18.47 5.60 4.29
N ALA A 377 19.19 6.61 3.78
CA ALA A 377 18.63 7.94 3.70
C ALA A 377 17.48 7.95 2.68
N ARG A 378 16.49 8.82 2.89
CA ARG A 378 15.42 9.04 1.91
C ARG A 378 15.99 9.56 0.59
N PHE A 379 16.95 10.49 0.67
CA PHE A 379 17.57 11.15 -0.48
C PHE A 379 19.09 11.05 -0.41
N TYR A 380 19.71 10.81 -1.55
CA TYR A 380 21.15 10.89 -1.78
C TYR A 380 21.43 11.93 -2.86
N GLU A 381 22.30 12.88 -2.54
CA GLU A 381 22.73 13.93 -3.45
C GLU A 381 23.27 13.33 -4.76
N LEU A 382 22.85 13.90 -5.89
CA LEU A 382 23.29 13.47 -7.21
C LEU A 382 24.82 13.55 -7.35
N LYS A 383 25.43 12.51 -7.91
CA LYS A 383 26.86 12.29 -8.15
C LYS A 383 27.71 12.05 -6.88
N THR A 384 27.51 12.81 -5.80
CA THR A 384 28.35 12.72 -4.60
C THR A 384 27.97 11.58 -3.67
N ASN A 385 26.73 11.10 -3.79
CA ASN A 385 26.12 10.09 -2.91
C ASN A 385 26.03 10.47 -1.42
N ARG A 386 26.08 11.76 -1.09
CA ARG A 386 25.93 12.20 0.30
C ARG A 386 24.45 12.13 0.71
N PRO A 387 24.11 11.57 1.89
CA PRO A 387 22.76 11.68 2.45
C PRO A 387 22.29 13.13 2.46
N LEU A 388 21.12 13.38 1.89
CA LEU A 388 20.54 14.71 1.74
C LEU A 388 19.26 14.82 2.57
N TYR A 389 19.14 15.91 3.31
CA TYR A 389 18.02 16.19 4.18
C TYR A 389 17.51 17.62 3.98
N MET A 390 16.42 17.95 4.67
CA MET A 390 15.93 19.31 4.80
C MET A 390 15.89 19.70 6.27
N THR A 391 16.22 20.96 6.56
CA THR A 391 15.97 21.54 7.89
C THR A 391 14.47 21.69 8.14
N SER A 392 14.09 22.02 9.37
CA SER A 392 12.71 22.37 9.75
C SER A 392 12.14 23.55 8.94
N LYS A 393 13.01 24.37 8.33
CA LYS A 393 12.67 25.49 7.43
C LYS A 393 12.69 25.10 5.94
N TYR A 394 12.92 23.83 5.63
CA TYR A 394 13.04 23.29 4.28
C TYR A 394 14.24 23.83 3.49
N GLU A 395 15.37 24.00 4.18
CA GLU A 395 16.66 24.30 3.56
C GLU A 395 17.47 23.00 3.40
N LEU A 396 18.15 22.83 2.25
CA LEU A 396 18.97 21.65 2.00
C LEU A 396 20.12 21.55 3.00
N THR A 397 20.32 20.36 3.57
CA THR A 397 21.39 20.10 4.53
C THR A 397 21.88 18.65 4.43
N TYR A 398 23.08 18.39 4.96
CA TYR A 398 23.62 17.04 5.14
C TYR A 398 23.55 16.56 6.59
N ASP A 399 23.01 17.40 7.48
CA ASP A 399 22.80 17.12 8.90
C ASP A 399 21.34 16.76 9.15
N ASP A 400 21.11 15.62 9.80
CA ASP A 400 19.78 15.12 10.13
C ASP A 400 19.28 15.55 11.52
N SER A 401 20.00 16.43 12.22
CA SER A 401 19.69 16.86 13.59
C SER A 401 18.47 17.79 13.73
N ASP A 402 18.08 18.50 12.66
CA ASP A 402 16.94 19.43 12.62
C ASP A 402 15.97 19.11 11.47
N VAL A 403 15.70 17.82 11.21
CA VAL A 403 14.79 17.44 10.12
C VAL A 403 13.32 17.53 10.53
N PRO A 404 12.40 17.84 9.60
CA PRO A 404 10.96 17.81 9.85
C PRO A 404 10.50 16.45 10.39
N THR A 405 9.84 16.45 11.55
CA THR A 405 9.46 15.22 12.27
C THR A 405 8.29 14.45 11.66
N HIS A 406 7.55 15.09 10.75
CA HIS A 406 6.38 14.50 10.08
C HIS A 406 6.73 13.74 8.79
N TYR A 407 8.02 13.62 8.46
CA TYR A 407 8.50 13.01 7.22
C TYR A 407 9.58 11.95 7.49
N GLY A 408 9.55 10.86 6.74
CA GLY A 408 10.48 9.74 6.88
C GLY A 408 11.82 10.00 6.20
N TRP A 409 12.76 10.63 6.89
CA TRP A 409 14.10 10.95 6.36
C TRP A 409 15.07 9.77 6.31
N LYS A 410 14.80 8.74 7.10
CA LYS A 410 15.52 7.47 7.10
C LYS A 410 14.54 6.34 6.91
N ILE A 411 14.89 5.41 6.05
CA ILE A 411 14.02 4.35 5.59
C ILE A 411 14.64 3.02 5.98
N LYS A 412 13.79 2.14 6.52
CA LYS A 412 14.19 0.77 6.83
C LYS A 412 14.71 0.07 5.57
N SER A 413 15.88 -0.55 5.69
CA SER A 413 16.44 -1.37 4.62
C SER A 413 15.73 -2.73 4.54
N ARG A 414 15.31 -3.09 3.33
CA ARG A 414 14.78 -4.38 2.87
C ARG A 414 15.77 -5.10 1.94
N LEU A 415 16.95 -4.52 1.69
CA LEU A 415 17.93 -5.00 0.70
C LEU A 415 18.28 -6.48 0.85
N ALA A 416 18.45 -6.98 2.08
CA ALA A 416 18.75 -8.40 2.31
C ALA A 416 17.60 -9.34 1.87
N SER A 417 16.34 -8.90 2.06
CA SER A 417 15.17 -9.64 1.57
C SER A 417 15.11 -9.61 0.05
N ILE A 418 15.35 -8.43 -0.54
CA ILE A 418 15.36 -8.22 -1.99
C ILE A 418 16.43 -9.07 -2.65
N GLU A 419 17.65 -9.09 -2.12
CA GLU A 419 18.75 -9.91 -2.60
C GLU A 419 18.40 -11.40 -2.54
N LYS A 420 17.80 -11.86 -1.43
CA LYS A 420 17.31 -13.24 -1.33
C LYS A 420 16.27 -13.57 -2.40
N GLN A 421 15.32 -12.65 -2.66
CA GLN A 421 14.31 -12.84 -3.69
C GLN A 421 14.90 -12.85 -5.10
N PHE A 422 15.87 -11.99 -5.37
CA PHE A 422 16.63 -11.95 -6.62
C PHE A 422 17.38 -13.26 -6.87
N LEU A 423 18.14 -13.74 -5.88
CA LEU A 423 18.89 -14.99 -5.99
C LEU A 423 17.96 -16.19 -6.20
N LEU A 424 16.82 -16.22 -5.50
CA LEU A 424 15.78 -17.24 -5.72
C LEU A 424 15.29 -17.20 -7.18
N ALA A 425 14.89 -16.03 -7.66
CA ALA A 425 14.41 -15.81 -9.02
C ALA A 425 15.44 -16.20 -10.11
N GLN A 426 16.73 -16.00 -9.85
CA GLN A 426 17.81 -16.39 -10.75
C GLN A 426 18.02 -17.92 -10.79
N SER A 427 17.86 -18.58 -9.64
CA SER A 427 18.08 -20.02 -9.48
C SER A 427 16.99 -20.91 -10.09
N GLU A 428 15.83 -20.34 -10.39
CA GLU A 428 14.68 -21.07 -10.91
C GLU A 428 14.93 -21.55 -12.35
N LYS A 429 15.10 -22.88 -12.50
CA LYS A 429 15.15 -23.53 -13.80
C LYS A 429 13.74 -23.53 -14.42
N ARG A 430 13.51 -22.71 -15.46
CA ARG A 430 12.21 -22.67 -16.16
C ARG A 430 12.33 -22.44 -17.67
N PRO A 431 11.35 -22.92 -18.46
CA PRO A 431 11.12 -22.44 -19.82
C PRO A 431 10.83 -20.93 -19.79
N ALA A 432 11.43 -20.18 -20.70
CA ALA A 432 11.17 -18.74 -20.83
C ALA A 432 9.66 -18.48 -21.09
N GLY A 433 9.12 -17.41 -20.50
CA GLY A 433 7.75 -16.96 -20.77
C GLY A 433 6.62 -17.57 -19.93
N LYS A 434 6.90 -18.42 -18.92
CA LYS A 434 5.86 -18.93 -18.01
C LYS A 434 5.83 -18.17 -16.66
N PRO A 435 4.65 -17.72 -16.18
CA PRO A 435 4.52 -17.11 -14.86
C PRO A 435 4.99 -18.05 -13.73
N LEU A 436 5.53 -17.49 -12.65
CA LEU A 436 5.74 -18.27 -11.44
C LEU A 436 4.42 -18.55 -10.72
N PRO A 437 4.26 -19.71 -10.07
CA PRO A 437 3.20 -19.87 -9.10
C PRO A 437 3.40 -18.83 -7.99
N LYS A 438 2.33 -18.12 -7.62
CA LYS A 438 2.36 -17.23 -6.46
C LYS A 438 2.87 -18.01 -5.25
N PRO A 439 3.75 -17.43 -4.41
CA PRO A 439 4.18 -18.07 -3.18
C PRO A 439 2.97 -18.55 -2.38
N ALA A 440 3.04 -19.76 -1.82
CA ALA A 440 1.96 -20.28 -0.99
C ALA A 440 1.73 -19.31 0.18
N PRO A 441 0.47 -18.96 0.49
CA PRO A 441 0.18 -18.07 1.61
C PRO A 441 0.69 -18.71 2.90
N LYS A 442 1.17 -17.87 3.82
CA LYS A 442 1.60 -18.32 5.15
C LYS A 442 0.41 -18.97 5.85
N LYS A 443 0.60 -20.18 6.38
CA LYS A 443 -0.43 -20.85 7.20
C LYS A 443 -0.72 -20.03 8.46
N VAL A 444 -1.98 -19.65 8.63
CA VAL A 444 -2.60 -19.14 9.85
C VAL A 444 -2.77 -20.30 10.82
N LYS A 445 -2.31 -20.10 12.05
CA LYS A 445 -2.30 -21.13 13.07
C LYS A 445 -3.54 -21.06 13.97
N PRO A 446 -4.07 -22.19 14.48
CA PRO A 446 -5.24 -22.19 15.36
C PRO A 446 -5.13 -21.25 16.57
N GLU A 447 -3.94 -21.11 17.18
CA GLU A 447 -3.75 -20.21 18.32
C GLU A 447 -3.91 -18.73 17.96
N GLU A 448 -3.60 -18.34 16.72
CA GLU A 448 -3.81 -16.97 16.22
C GLU A 448 -5.30 -16.71 16.06
N VAL A 449 -6.05 -17.68 15.52
CA VAL A 449 -7.51 -17.62 15.36
C VAL A 449 -8.20 -17.47 16.71
N ARG A 450 -7.87 -18.31 17.70
CA ARG A 450 -8.45 -18.22 19.06
C ARG A 450 -8.22 -16.85 19.68
N LYS A 451 -7.01 -16.29 19.54
CA LYS A 451 -6.68 -14.94 20.04
C LYS A 451 -7.55 -13.86 19.38
N LEU A 452 -7.78 -13.95 18.08
CA LEU A 452 -8.61 -12.98 17.35
C LEU A 452 -10.07 -13.07 17.78
N ILE A 453 -10.61 -14.28 17.96
CA ILE A 453 -11.99 -14.49 18.45
C ILE A 453 -12.15 -13.93 19.86
N GLN A 454 -11.22 -14.25 20.76
CA GLN A 454 -11.23 -13.78 22.15
C GLN A 454 -10.99 -12.26 22.29
N ALA A 455 -10.37 -11.63 21.29
CA ALA A 455 -10.13 -10.19 21.28
C ALA A 455 -11.38 -9.36 20.90
N LEU A 456 -12.48 -10.00 20.48
CA LEU A 456 -13.74 -9.32 20.26
C LEU A 456 -14.33 -8.84 21.59
N ASP A 457 -14.68 -7.57 21.66
CA ASP A 457 -15.41 -7.04 22.81
C ASP A 457 -16.86 -7.58 22.86
N PRO A 458 -17.63 -7.32 23.94
CA PRO A 458 -19.02 -7.78 24.02
C PRO A 458 -19.89 -7.35 22.84
N GLN A 459 -19.59 -6.19 22.24
CA GLN A 459 -20.28 -5.65 21.08
C GLN A 459 -19.78 -6.23 19.74
N GLY A 460 -18.81 -7.15 19.75
CA GLY A 460 -18.28 -7.77 18.54
C GLY A 460 -17.21 -6.95 17.83
N ARG A 461 -16.47 -6.08 18.52
CA ARG A 461 -15.51 -5.18 17.87
C ARG A 461 -14.08 -5.54 18.24
N TRP A 462 -13.16 -5.40 17.29
CA TRP A 462 -11.72 -5.35 17.59
C TRP A 462 -11.31 -3.91 17.88
N VAL A 463 -11.23 -3.59 19.17
CA VAL A 463 -10.88 -2.25 19.64
C VAL A 463 -9.36 -2.10 19.70
N SER A 464 -8.83 -1.05 19.05
CA SER A 464 -7.43 -0.65 19.13
C SER A 464 -7.23 0.41 20.21
N LYS A 465 -6.02 0.51 20.75
CA LYS A 465 -5.63 1.56 21.71
C LYS A 465 -4.41 2.30 21.20
N ALA A 466 -4.42 3.62 21.27
CA ALA A 466 -3.30 4.45 20.86
C ALA A 466 -2.12 4.23 21.82
N ASN A 467 -0.94 3.96 21.27
CA ASN A 467 0.29 3.69 22.04
C ASN A 467 1.37 4.76 21.83
N GLY A 468 1.07 5.83 21.08
CA GLY A 468 2.01 6.89 20.73
C GLY A 468 2.78 6.65 19.43
N GLU A 469 2.62 5.49 18.80
CA GLU A 469 3.18 5.24 17.47
C GLU A 469 2.47 6.09 16.40
N PRO A 470 3.19 6.56 15.37
CA PRO A 470 2.58 7.24 14.24
C PRO A 470 1.53 6.38 13.55
N LEU A 471 0.37 6.96 13.28
CA LEU A 471 -0.72 6.34 12.54
C LEU A 471 -0.85 6.98 11.16
N VAL A 472 -1.36 6.23 10.18
CA VAL A 472 -1.71 6.75 8.84
C VAL A 472 -2.67 7.94 8.96
N GLY A 473 -2.50 8.98 8.14
CA GLY A 473 -3.26 10.23 8.26
C GLY A 473 -2.92 11.07 9.50
N GLN A 474 -1.94 10.65 10.30
CA GLN A 474 -1.39 11.33 11.49
C GLN A 474 -2.46 11.89 12.47
N PRO A 475 -3.51 11.12 12.83
CA PRO A 475 -4.48 11.57 13.81
C PRO A 475 -3.85 11.72 15.21
N LYS A 476 -4.37 12.67 15.98
CA LYS A 476 -3.93 12.92 17.36
C LYS A 476 -4.86 12.20 18.35
N PHE A 477 -4.59 10.93 18.63
CA PHE A 477 -5.21 10.21 19.75
C PHE A 477 -4.38 10.38 21.02
N LYS A 478 -5.04 10.48 22.18
CA LYS A 478 -4.35 10.45 23.47
C LYS A 478 -3.80 9.04 23.72
N PRO A 479 -2.63 8.89 24.37
CA PRO A 479 -2.15 7.57 24.79
C PRO A 479 -3.22 6.81 25.58
N GLY A 480 -3.48 5.56 25.20
CA GLY A 480 -4.51 4.70 25.77
C GLY A 480 -5.93 4.92 25.22
N GLU A 481 -6.15 5.97 24.43
CA GLU A 481 -7.46 6.24 23.81
C GLU A 481 -7.86 5.10 22.86
N ALA A 482 -9.11 4.67 23.00
CA ALA A 482 -9.64 3.53 22.28
C ALA A 482 -10.37 3.97 21.00
N TYR A 483 -10.13 3.25 19.91
CA TYR A 483 -10.71 3.53 18.61
C TYR A 483 -10.94 2.26 17.78
N LEU A 484 -11.79 2.35 16.78
CA LEU A 484 -11.96 1.36 15.73
C LEU A 484 -11.06 1.72 14.55
N SER A 485 -10.38 0.73 13.97
CA SER A 485 -9.48 0.90 12.83
C SER A 485 -9.90 -0.01 11.69
N SER A 486 -10.09 0.57 10.51
CA SER A 486 -10.37 -0.18 9.28
C SER A 486 -9.24 -1.14 8.92
N GLN A 487 -7.98 -0.78 9.21
CA GLN A 487 -6.84 -1.66 9.03
C GLN A 487 -6.89 -2.86 9.98
N THR A 488 -7.14 -2.64 11.27
CA THR A 488 -7.22 -3.73 12.26
C THR A 488 -8.40 -4.66 11.95
N PHE A 489 -9.56 -4.09 11.60
CA PHE A 489 -10.71 -4.86 11.19
C PHE A 489 -10.42 -5.74 9.98
N SER A 490 -9.92 -5.13 8.90
CA SER A 490 -9.66 -5.83 7.63
C SER A 490 -8.63 -6.93 7.81
N ARG A 491 -7.50 -6.63 8.46
CA ARG A 491 -6.46 -7.63 8.76
C ARG A 491 -7.00 -8.82 9.54
N ASN A 492 -7.76 -8.57 10.61
CA ASN A 492 -8.27 -9.64 11.47
C ASN A 492 -9.32 -10.48 10.73
N LEU A 493 -10.24 -9.86 9.98
CA LEU A 493 -11.24 -10.56 9.19
C LEU A 493 -10.58 -11.41 8.09
N GLU A 494 -9.58 -10.88 7.40
CA GLU A 494 -8.80 -11.60 6.39
C GLU A 494 -8.01 -12.76 7.00
N THR A 495 -7.40 -12.61 8.18
CA THR A 495 -6.71 -13.70 8.86
C THR A 495 -7.68 -14.85 9.17
N LEU A 496 -8.88 -14.56 9.68
CA LEU A 496 -9.90 -15.58 9.92
C LEU A 496 -10.39 -16.23 8.61
N ALA A 497 -10.62 -15.44 7.56
CA ALA A 497 -10.99 -15.96 6.25
C ALA A 497 -9.89 -16.83 5.64
N ASN A 498 -8.62 -16.45 5.79
CA ASN A 498 -7.46 -17.22 5.33
C ASN A 498 -7.33 -18.55 6.07
N PHE A 499 -7.60 -18.59 7.37
CA PHE A 499 -7.66 -19.84 8.12
C PHE A 499 -8.71 -20.80 7.54
N LEU A 500 -9.90 -20.29 7.20
CA LEU A 500 -10.97 -21.10 6.62
C LEU A 500 -10.70 -21.55 5.17
N LEU A 501 -9.87 -20.82 4.43
CA LEU A 501 -9.47 -21.16 3.05
C LEU A 501 -8.28 -22.11 2.99
N GLN A 502 -7.62 -22.39 4.12
CA GLN A 502 -6.55 -23.37 4.17
C GLN A 502 -7.10 -24.78 3.89
N PRO A 503 -6.32 -25.63 3.18
CA PRO A 503 -6.63 -27.05 3.11
C PRO A 503 -6.76 -27.62 4.53
N ALA A 504 -7.76 -28.47 4.75
CA ALA A 504 -7.85 -29.24 5.98
C ALA A 504 -6.53 -30.01 6.21
N PRO A 505 -6.07 -30.13 7.47
CA PRO A 505 -4.81 -30.79 7.81
C PRO A 505 -4.74 -32.24 7.32
#